data_AF-A0A9E2R6K5-F1
#
_entry.id   AF-A0A9E2R6K5-F1
#
_cell.length_a   1.000
_cell.length_b   1.000
_cell.length_c   1.000
_cell.angle_alpha   90.00
_cell.angle_beta   90.00
_cell.angle_gamma   90.00
#
_symmetry.space_group_name_H-M   'P 1'
#
loop_
_entity.id
_entity.type
_entity.pdbx_description
1 polymer ?
#
loop_
_entity_poly.entity_id
_entity_poly.type
_entity_poly.pdbx_seq_one_letter_code
_entity_poly.pdbx_strand_id
1 'polypeptide(L)'
;MDIQLLAAHKVADAQQWADCWATLPAERRDVYFHPAYALANEVDGRGEALCYVAKRGPALLLYPFLRGPVPESAALGIEAPISDIQTPYGYGGPVVNDAGEEEGFLNASWAAFGDWCRQSDIIAEFIRFHPLLRNERWASASTRILFNRRTVFLDLQSYPADFHAKSCFQNHRQTVHRAIRAGATTEKVPADQGLAWFGPKYAETQNALGAGAETRFSPAYFASLARDLGAKVSLWSARHTSGAMARAILELESDVFSHGHLMAFGEASALAGASNLLLHRIALDAAERGLRMMHIGGGRARGDEDALFKFKSRVAPGRAEFRIGTCCHQPERFEQLRRGWVAQRGPAPTDRFLFYRASAQGRTNAGKEQSKLQDTGDSRAEARLAGP
;
A
#
# COMPACT_ATOMS: atom_id res chain seq x y z
N MET A 1 10.87 30.16 3.86
CA MET A 1 10.48 28.76 3.65
C MET A 1 10.31 28.60 2.16
N ASP A 2 11.02 27.67 1.55
CA ASP A 2 10.90 27.36 0.12
C ASP A 2 9.89 26.22 -0.02
N ILE A 3 8.85 26.41 -0.84
CA ILE A 3 7.74 25.47 -1.00
C ILE A 3 7.58 25.18 -2.48
N GLN A 4 7.51 23.90 -2.82
CA GLN A 4 7.37 23.42 -4.18
C GLN A 4 6.29 22.35 -4.24
N LEU A 5 5.59 22.31 -5.36
CA LEU A 5 4.64 21.25 -5.69
C LEU A 5 5.13 20.59 -6.97
N LEU A 6 5.65 19.37 -6.85
CA LEU A 6 6.33 18.65 -7.93
C LEU A 6 5.40 17.58 -8.50
N ALA A 7 5.22 17.55 -9.82
CA ALA A 7 4.38 16.55 -10.48
C ALA A 7 5.18 15.36 -11.03
N ALA A 8 4.77 14.13 -10.75
CA ALA A 8 5.52 12.93 -11.12
C ALA A 8 5.62 12.71 -12.65
N HIS A 9 4.64 13.20 -13.42
CA HIS A 9 4.64 13.08 -14.89
C HIS A 9 5.53 14.12 -15.59
N LYS A 10 6.00 15.16 -14.89
CA LYS A 10 6.91 16.16 -15.45
C LYS A 10 8.35 15.75 -15.15
N VAL A 11 9.14 15.51 -16.19
CA VAL A 11 10.51 14.98 -16.06
C VAL A 11 11.39 15.80 -15.09
N ALA A 12 11.35 17.14 -15.20
CA ALA A 12 12.13 18.02 -14.33
C ALA A 12 11.68 17.93 -12.85
N ASP A 13 10.36 18.00 -12.61
CA ASP A 13 9.79 17.89 -11.27
C ASP A 13 10.05 16.51 -10.64
N ALA A 14 9.92 15.44 -11.44
CA ALA A 14 10.19 14.07 -11.00
C ALA A 14 11.66 13.88 -10.63
N GLN A 15 12.60 14.46 -11.39
CA GLN A 15 14.01 14.46 -11.04
C GLN A 15 14.25 15.24 -9.74
N GLN A 16 13.68 16.43 -9.60
CA GLN A 16 13.82 17.24 -8.40
C GLN A 16 13.23 16.57 -7.15
N TRP A 17 12.11 15.85 -7.30
CA TRP A 17 11.54 15.02 -6.24
C TRP A 17 12.50 13.88 -5.90
N ALA A 18 13.00 13.13 -6.89
CA ALA A 18 13.98 12.06 -6.65
C ALA A 18 15.24 12.57 -5.94
N ASP A 19 15.73 13.75 -6.29
CA ASP A 19 16.88 14.39 -5.64
C ASP A 19 16.58 14.70 -4.17
N CYS A 20 15.41 15.29 -3.88
CA CYS A 20 15.00 15.53 -2.50
C CYS A 20 14.85 14.22 -1.72
N TRP A 21 14.24 13.20 -2.32
CA TRP A 21 14.08 11.88 -1.72
C TRP A 21 15.45 11.25 -1.42
N ALA A 22 16.44 11.41 -2.30
CA ALA A 22 17.79 10.90 -2.12
C ALA A 22 18.52 11.53 -0.92
N THR A 23 18.16 12.77 -0.52
CA THR A 23 18.74 13.44 0.66
C THR A 23 18.12 13.02 2.00
N LEU A 24 17.04 12.23 1.99
CA LEU A 24 16.52 11.65 3.22
C LEU A 24 17.50 10.60 3.78
N PRO A 25 17.52 10.39 5.12
CA PRO A 25 18.19 9.24 5.72
C PRO A 25 17.72 7.93 5.08
N ALA A 26 18.62 6.95 4.92
CA ALA A 26 18.32 5.69 4.24
C ALA A 26 17.10 4.97 4.88
N GLU A 27 16.94 5.07 6.19
CA GLU A 27 15.82 4.53 6.96
C GLU A 27 14.47 5.16 6.64
N ARG A 28 14.45 6.29 5.93
CA ARG A 28 13.26 7.05 5.54
C ARG A 28 13.05 7.07 4.04
N ARG A 29 14.02 6.58 3.26
CA ARG A 29 13.97 6.47 1.79
C ARG A 29 13.20 5.23 1.37
N ASP A 30 11.90 5.19 1.63
CA ASP A 30 11.07 4.08 1.16
C ASP A 30 10.55 4.29 -0.27
N VAL A 31 10.39 3.20 -1.02
CA VAL A 31 9.92 3.17 -2.41
C VAL A 31 8.54 3.79 -2.58
N TYR A 32 7.67 3.70 -1.56
CA TYR A 32 6.34 4.31 -1.59
C TYR A 32 6.37 5.85 -1.71
N PHE A 33 7.49 6.49 -1.38
CA PHE A 33 7.68 7.95 -1.48
C PHE A 33 8.43 8.39 -2.74
N HIS A 34 8.79 7.45 -3.61
CA HIS A 34 9.55 7.73 -4.82
C HIS A 34 8.63 8.21 -5.96
N PRO A 35 9.04 9.21 -6.78
CA PRO A 35 8.20 9.76 -7.86
C PRO A 35 7.73 8.69 -8.85
N ALA A 36 8.59 7.75 -9.23
CA ALA A 36 8.23 6.65 -10.14
C ALA A 36 7.11 5.74 -9.59
N TYR A 37 7.03 5.53 -8.27
CA TYR A 37 5.93 4.76 -7.68
C TYR A 37 4.61 5.54 -7.72
N ALA A 38 4.68 6.85 -7.46
CA ALA A 38 3.52 7.73 -7.56
C ALA A 38 3.03 7.83 -9.02
N LEU A 39 3.94 7.92 -9.99
CA LEU A 39 3.63 7.92 -11.42
C LEU A 39 2.89 6.65 -11.83
N ALA A 40 3.30 5.47 -11.34
CA ALA A 40 2.59 4.23 -11.61
C ALA A 40 1.12 4.28 -11.18
N ASN A 41 0.82 4.93 -10.04
CA ASN A 41 -0.55 5.14 -9.58
C ASN A 41 -1.30 6.19 -10.42
N GLU A 42 -0.63 7.23 -10.90
CA GLU A 42 -1.22 8.24 -11.80
C GLU A 42 -1.64 7.61 -13.12
N VAL A 43 -0.77 6.84 -13.77
CA VAL A 43 -1.09 6.16 -15.04
C VAL A 43 -2.18 5.08 -14.88
N ASP A 44 -2.40 4.61 -13.66
CA ASP A 44 -3.52 3.73 -13.29
C ASP A 44 -4.85 4.49 -13.14
N GLY A 45 -4.85 5.81 -13.31
CA GLY A 45 -6.04 6.67 -13.22
C GLY A 45 -6.47 6.99 -11.80
N ARG A 46 -5.59 6.83 -10.80
CA ARG A 46 -5.93 7.03 -9.38
C ARG A 46 -5.89 8.49 -8.92
N GLY A 47 -5.44 9.39 -9.79
CA GLY A 47 -5.28 10.81 -9.54
C GLY A 47 -3.91 11.30 -9.99
N GLU A 48 -3.77 12.61 -10.15
CA GLU A 48 -2.51 13.26 -10.46
C GLU A 48 -1.52 13.11 -9.30
N ALA A 49 -0.35 12.56 -9.56
CA ALA A 49 0.70 12.33 -8.58
C ALA A 49 1.52 13.59 -8.36
N LEU A 50 1.38 14.15 -7.16
CA LEU A 50 2.05 15.36 -6.72
C LEU A 50 2.87 15.09 -5.46
N CYS A 51 3.93 15.85 -5.25
CA CYS A 51 4.66 15.90 -3.99
C CYS A 51 4.76 17.33 -3.50
N TYR A 52 4.25 17.57 -2.30
CA TYR A 52 4.52 18.80 -1.57
C TYR A 52 5.90 18.72 -0.93
N VAL A 53 6.77 19.66 -1.28
CA VAL A 53 8.14 19.76 -0.78
C VAL A 53 8.29 21.08 -0.04
N ALA A 54 8.65 21.03 1.24
CA ALA A 54 8.98 22.23 2.02
C ALA A 54 10.44 22.17 2.48
N LYS A 55 11.13 23.30 2.40
CA LYS A 55 12.53 23.46 2.82
C LYS A 55 12.74 24.71 3.67
N ARG A 56 13.55 24.59 4.72
CA ARG A 56 14.02 25.73 5.53
C ARG A 56 15.43 25.46 6.05
N GLY A 57 16.44 26.07 5.42
CA GLY A 57 17.82 25.70 5.68
C GLY A 57 18.04 24.21 5.37
N PRO A 58 18.57 23.40 6.29
CA PRO A 58 18.75 21.96 6.09
C PRO A 58 17.45 21.15 6.26
N ALA A 59 16.38 21.72 6.82
CA ALA A 59 15.13 21.01 7.06
C ALA A 59 14.38 20.73 5.75
N LEU A 60 13.92 19.48 5.58
CA LEU A 60 13.16 19.01 4.43
C LEU A 60 11.91 18.24 4.91
N LEU A 61 10.78 18.52 4.26
CA LEU A 61 9.57 17.70 4.30
C LEU A 61 9.18 17.32 2.88
N LEU A 62 8.94 16.02 2.67
CA LEU A 62 8.37 15.44 1.46
C LEU A 62 7.01 14.84 1.79
N TYR A 63 5.99 15.21 1.01
CA TYR A 63 4.67 14.65 1.15
C TYR A 63 4.03 14.31 -0.21
N PRO A 64 4.21 13.07 -0.69
CA PRO A 64 3.56 12.54 -1.88
C PRO A 64 2.06 12.25 -1.67
N PHE A 65 1.24 12.66 -2.64
CA PHE A 65 -0.18 12.35 -2.67
C PHE A 65 -0.71 12.32 -4.12
N LEU A 66 -1.88 11.73 -4.27
CA LEU A 66 -2.67 11.73 -5.50
C LEU A 66 -3.80 12.73 -5.34
N ARG A 67 -3.89 13.71 -6.25
CA ARG A 67 -5.00 14.64 -6.36
C ARG A 67 -6.01 14.13 -7.37
N GLY A 68 -7.26 13.97 -6.95
CA GLY A 68 -8.34 13.52 -7.83
C GLY A 68 -9.57 14.41 -7.73
N PRO A 69 -10.34 14.59 -8.82
CA PRO A 69 -11.62 15.24 -8.73
C PRO A 69 -12.56 14.43 -7.82
N VAL A 70 -13.44 15.13 -7.12
CA VAL A 70 -14.55 14.51 -6.39
C VAL A 70 -15.60 14.08 -7.43
N PRO A 71 -15.91 12.77 -7.54
CA PRO A 71 -16.87 12.29 -8.52
C PRO A 71 -18.26 12.87 -8.24
N GLU A 72 -18.94 13.29 -9.32
CA GLU A 72 -20.33 13.73 -9.28
C GLU A 72 -20.59 14.91 -8.31
N SER A 73 -19.58 15.76 -8.05
CA SER A 73 -19.70 16.88 -7.11
C SER A 73 -20.89 17.80 -7.40
N ALA A 74 -21.14 18.10 -8.68
CA ALA A 74 -22.27 18.92 -9.14
C ALA A 74 -23.61 18.28 -8.79
N ALA A 75 -23.75 16.96 -9.04
CA ALA A 75 -24.93 16.23 -8.61
C ALA A 75 -25.09 16.32 -7.09
N LEU A 76 -23.99 16.19 -6.32
CA LEU A 76 -24.00 16.28 -4.86
C LEU A 76 -24.08 17.71 -4.30
N GLY A 77 -24.41 18.70 -5.13
CA GLY A 77 -24.75 20.06 -4.72
C GLY A 77 -23.59 21.05 -4.72
N ILE A 78 -22.44 20.72 -5.32
CA ILE A 78 -21.31 21.64 -5.50
C ILE A 78 -20.97 21.74 -6.99
N GLU A 79 -21.45 22.81 -7.63
CA GLU A 79 -21.26 23.03 -9.07
C GLU A 79 -19.81 23.32 -9.45
N ALA A 80 -19.07 24.02 -8.59
CA ALA A 80 -17.66 24.29 -8.81
C ALA A 80 -16.83 22.98 -8.74
N PRO A 81 -15.83 22.79 -9.63
CA PRO A 81 -14.90 21.67 -9.51
C PRO A 81 -14.18 21.68 -8.17
N ILE A 82 -14.20 20.55 -7.48
CA ILE A 82 -13.50 20.34 -6.22
C ILE A 82 -12.70 19.05 -6.29
N SER A 83 -11.66 18.96 -5.48
CA SER A 83 -10.79 17.80 -5.42
C SER A 83 -10.61 17.27 -4.00
N ASP A 84 -10.14 16.04 -3.91
CA ASP A 84 -9.59 15.48 -2.69
C ASP A 84 -8.18 14.96 -2.97
N ILE A 85 -7.44 14.76 -1.90
CA ILE A 85 -6.10 14.17 -1.95
C ILE A 85 -6.05 12.89 -1.13
N GLN A 86 -5.29 11.92 -1.61
CA GLN A 86 -5.03 10.69 -0.88
C GLN A 86 -3.64 10.17 -1.14
N THR A 87 -3.03 9.46 -0.20
CA THR A 87 -1.75 8.80 -0.48
C THR A 87 -1.92 7.74 -1.57
N PRO A 88 -0.86 7.45 -2.37
CA PRO A 88 -0.84 6.30 -3.27
C PRO A 88 -1.23 4.98 -2.58
N TYR A 89 -1.53 3.96 -3.37
CA TYR A 89 -1.80 2.63 -2.83
C TYR A 89 -0.59 2.12 -2.02
N GLY A 90 -0.84 1.27 -1.02
CA GLY A 90 0.16 0.88 -0.04
C GLY A 90 0.27 1.91 1.08
N TYR A 91 1.46 2.47 1.26
CA TYR A 91 1.77 3.39 2.37
C TYR A 91 2.22 4.76 1.86
N GLY A 92 2.14 5.76 2.72
CA GLY A 92 2.50 7.14 2.41
C GLY A 92 2.54 7.97 3.68
N GLY A 93 2.11 9.22 3.60
CA GLY A 93 2.24 10.20 4.68
C GLY A 93 3.46 11.11 4.51
N PRO A 94 3.69 12.06 5.42
CA PRO A 94 4.87 12.91 5.36
C PRO A 94 6.14 12.13 5.69
N VAL A 95 7.26 12.57 5.13
CA VAL A 95 8.60 12.11 5.51
C VAL A 95 9.52 13.32 5.59
N VAL A 96 10.33 13.37 6.64
CA VAL A 96 11.29 14.46 6.87
C VAL A 96 12.69 13.92 7.03
N ASN A 97 13.71 14.74 6.78
CA ASN A 97 15.06 14.47 7.25
C ASN A 97 15.19 14.85 8.75
N ASP A 98 16.37 14.64 9.35
CA ASP A 98 16.54 14.87 10.79
C ASP A 98 16.31 16.33 11.19
N ALA A 99 16.77 17.29 10.38
CA ALA A 99 16.50 18.70 10.60
C ALA A 99 15.02 19.08 10.42
N GLY A 100 14.27 18.31 9.63
CA GLY A 100 12.85 18.50 9.39
C GLY A 100 11.94 17.98 10.51
N GLU A 101 12.49 17.34 11.55
CA GLU A 101 11.71 17.00 12.76
C GLU A 101 11.44 18.19 13.67
N GLU A 102 12.09 19.34 13.40
CA GLU A 102 11.90 20.55 14.19
C GLU A 102 10.45 21.06 14.11
N GLU A 103 9.82 21.21 15.27
CA GLU A 103 8.38 21.46 15.39
C GLU A 103 7.94 22.76 14.72
N GLY A 104 8.71 23.84 14.84
CA GLY A 104 8.42 25.11 14.18
C GLY A 104 8.55 25.04 12.66
N PHE A 105 9.30 24.08 12.11
CA PHE A 105 9.39 23.84 10.67
C PHE A 105 8.17 23.06 10.19
N LEU A 106 7.78 22.00 10.91
CA LEU A 106 6.58 21.23 10.63
C LEU A 106 5.33 22.11 10.70
N ASN A 107 5.17 22.90 11.77
CA ASN A 107 4.02 23.79 11.94
C ASN A 107 3.91 24.83 10.82
N ALA A 108 5.02 25.46 10.44
CA ALA A 108 5.04 26.42 9.35
C ALA A 108 4.71 25.76 7.99
N SER A 109 5.27 24.57 7.74
CA SER A 109 5.03 23.81 6.50
C SER A 109 3.57 23.38 6.39
N TRP A 110 2.99 22.85 7.47
CA TRP A 110 1.60 22.40 7.47
C TRP A 110 0.59 23.55 7.41
N ALA A 111 0.91 24.71 7.98
CA ALA A 111 0.11 25.91 7.79
C ALA A 111 0.03 26.30 6.30
N ALA A 112 1.18 26.38 5.64
CA ALA A 112 1.25 26.72 4.22
C ALA A 112 0.61 25.64 3.32
N PHE A 113 0.75 24.35 3.66
CA PHE A 113 0.06 23.27 2.96
C PHE A 113 -1.45 23.40 3.08
N GLY A 114 -1.97 23.68 4.29
CA GLY A 114 -3.40 23.90 4.50
C GLY A 114 -3.95 25.11 3.76
N ASP A 115 -3.20 26.21 3.66
CA ASP A 115 -3.56 27.37 2.83
C ASP A 115 -3.63 27.00 1.35
N TRP A 116 -2.62 26.27 0.86
CA TRP A 116 -2.60 25.78 -0.52
C TRP A 116 -3.79 24.85 -0.83
N CYS A 117 -4.14 23.94 0.08
CA CYS A 117 -5.30 23.07 -0.08
C CYS A 117 -6.61 23.87 -0.22
N ARG A 118 -6.80 24.90 0.62
CA ARG A 118 -7.97 25.78 0.52
C ARG A 118 -8.01 26.55 -0.79
N GLN A 119 -6.88 27.12 -1.21
CA GLN A 119 -6.75 27.87 -2.47
C GLN A 119 -6.91 26.99 -3.72
N SER A 120 -6.62 25.69 -3.61
CA SER A 120 -6.69 24.73 -4.71
C SER A 120 -7.99 23.92 -4.74
N ASP A 121 -9.02 24.36 -4.02
CA ASP A 121 -10.33 23.68 -3.93
C ASP A 121 -10.23 22.20 -3.49
N ILE A 122 -9.23 21.88 -2.67
CA ILE A 122 -9.11 20.57 -2.02
C ILE A 122 -9.99 20.58 -0.77
N ILE A 123 -10.97 19.67 -0.71
CA ILE A 123 -11.95 19.65 0.38
C ILE A 123 -11.60 18.65 1.50
N ALA A 124 -10.89 17.58 1.15
CA ALA A 124 -10.65 16.46 2.05
C ALA A 124 -9.35 15.74 1.71
N GLU A 125 -8.79 15.08 2.72
CA GLU A 125 -7.53 14.35 2.63
C GLU A 125 -7.62 13.01 3.36
N PHE A 126 -7.08 11.96 2.74
CA PHE A 126 -6.98 10.62 3.31
C PHE A 126 -5.56 10.05 3.24
N ILE A 127 -5.00 9.72 4.40
CA ILE A 127 -3.60 9.30 4.53
C ILE A 127 -3.52 7.85 4.99
N ARG A 128 -2.71 7.02 4.33
CA ARG A 128 -2.30 5.70 4.80
C ARG A 128 -0.87 5.81 5.32
N PHE A 129 -0.68 5.91 6.63
CA PHE A 129 0.67 6.06 7.19
C PHE A 129 1.50 4.79 7.03
N HIS A 130 2.81 4.95 6.92
CA HIS A 130 3.76 3.85 6.79
C HIS A 130 4.03 3.18 8.15
N PRO A 131 3.57 1.93 8.38
CA PRO A 131 3.58 1.32 9.71
C PRO A 131 4.97 1.20 10.34
N LEU A 132 5.98 0.91 9.51
CA LEU A 132 7.37 0.73 9.99
C LEU A 132 8.11 2.05 10.17
N LEU A 133 7.70 3.13 9.48
CA LEU A 133 8.29 4.44 9.69
C LEU A 133 7.64 5.15 10.86
N ARG A 134 6.39 4.82 11.21
CA ARG A 134 5.57 5.52 12.21
C ARG A 134 5.48 7.02 11.93
N ASN A 135 5.33 7.35 10.65
CA ASN A 135 5.40 8.71 10.15
C ASN A 135 4.13 9.54 10.40
N GLU A 136 3.12 8.96 11.08
CA GLU A 136 2.00 9.72 11.64
C GLU A 136 2.47 10.80 12.64
N ARG A 137 3.65 10.63 13.25
CA ARG A 137 4.24 11.61 14.17
C ARG A 137 4.63 12.94 13.52
N TRP A 138 4.76 12.97 12.19
CA TRP A 138 5.10 14.18 11.44
C TRP A 138 3.89 14.78 10.72
N ALA A 139 2.69 14.20 10.90
CA ALA A 139 1.47 14.72 10.32
C ALA A 139 1.09 16.08 10.91
N SER A 140 0.28 16.84 10.17
CA SER A 140 -0.32 18.08 10.67
C SER A 140 -1.14 17.82 11.93
N ALA A 141 -1.11 18.76 12.88
CA ALA A 141 -1.96 18.72 14.07
C ALA A 141 -3.46 18.68 13.71
N SER A 142 -3.84 19.17 12.52
CA SER A 142 -5.21 19.11 12.00
C SER A 142 -5.61 17.73 11.44
N THR A 143 -4.67 16.78 11.36
CA THR A 143 -4.94 15.43 10.88
C THR A 143 -5.48 14.57 12.02
N ARG A 144 -6.71 14.08 11.88
CA ARG A 144 -7.25 13.06 12.78
C ARG A 144 -6.61 11.71 12.47
N ILE A 145 -5.80 11.20 13.39
CA ILE A 145 -5.11 9.92 13.27
C ILE A 145 -5.95 8.81 13.94
N LEU A 146 -6.16 7.71 13.24
CA LEU A 146 -6.94 6.57 13.71
C LEU A 146 -6.14 5.28 13.54
N PHE A 147 -6.14 4.45 14.58
CA PHE A 147 -5.73 3.06 14.45
C PHE A 147 -6.65 2.35 13.47
N ASN A 148 -6.08 1.65 12.49
CA ASN A 148 -6.83 0.83 11.55
C ASN A 148 -6.74 -0.65 11.94
N ARG A 149 -5.52 -1.20 11.95
CA ARG A 149 -5.24 -2.62 12.22
C ARG A 149 -3.75 -2.84 12.50
N ARG A 150 -3.37 -4.06 12.86
CA ARG A 150 -1.98 -4.50 12.88
C ARG A 150 -1.51 -5.03 11.53
N THR A 151 -0.23 -4.83 11.25
CA THR A 151 0.49 -5.39 10.11
C THR A 151 1.66 -6.22 10.61
N VAL A 152 2.14 -7.12 9.75
CA VAL A 152 3.19 -8.08 10.07
C VAL A 152 4.48 -7.73 9.33
N PHE A 153 5.60 -7.82 10.05
CA PHE A 153 6.93 -7.64 9.46
C PHE A 153 7.93 -8.66 10.02
N LEU A 154 9.01 -8.87 9.27
CA LEU A 154 10.22 -9.58 9.70
C LEU A 154 11.35 -8.57 9.90
N ASP A 155 12.06 -8.72 11.00
CA ASP A 155 13.38 -8.12 11.19
C ASP A 155 14.40 -9.00 10.46
N LEU A 156 15.02 -8.46 9.42
CA LEU A 156 15.98 -9.14 8.57
C LEU A 156 17.40 -9.10 9.13
N GLN A 157 17.72 -8.20 10.06
CA GLN A 157 19.07 -8.13 10.64
C GLN A 157 19.36 -9.35 11.52
N SER A 158 18.32 -9.99 12.05
CA SER A 158 18.41 -11.25 12.80
C SER A 158 18.14 -12.50 11.94
N TYR A 159 18.06 -12.32 10.62
CA TYR A 159 17.79 -13.34 9.62
C TYR A 159 19.06 -13.54 8.78
N PRO A 160 19.56 -14.76 8.48
CA PRO A 160 19.12 -16.10 8.82
C PRO A 160 19.85 -16.75 10.01
N ALA A 161 20.75 -16.04 10.70
CA ALA A 161 21.67 -16.61 11.71
C ALA A 161 20.96 -17.48 12.77
N ASP A 162 19.70 -17.16 13.10
CA ASP A 162 18.87 -17.87 14.07
C ASP A 162 17.64 -18.58 13.50
N PHE A 163 17.42 -18.58 12.17
CA PHE A 163 16.23 -19.18 11.56
C PHE A 163 16.12 -20.70 11.85
N HIS A 164 17.27 -21.32 12.15
CA HIS A 164 17.37 -22.71 12.59
C HIS A 164 17.07 -22.91 14.09
N ALA A 165 17.32 -21.92 14.95
CA ALA A 165 17.31 -22.07 16.41
C ALA A 165 16.04 -21.52 17.10
N LYS A 166 15.38 -20.49 16.55
CA LYS A 166 14.24 -19.85 17.21
C LYS A 166 12.94 -20.66 17.08
N SER A 167 12.30 -20.94 18.22
CA SER A 167 11.04 -21.70 18.31
C SER A 167 9.89 -21.01 17.58
N CYS A 168 9.85 -19.68 17.55
CA CYS A 168 8.78 -18.91 16.90
C CYS A 168 8.67 -19.16 15.38
N PHE A 169 9.73 -19.65 14.73
CA PHE A 169 9.74 -19.98 13.29
C PHE A 169 9.57 -21.49 13.01
N GLN A 170 9.43 -22.34 14.03
CA GLN A 170 9.40 -23.80 13.85
C GLN A 170 8.32 -24.26 12.88
N ASN A 171 7.08 -23.78 13.06
CA ASN A 171 5.96 -24.15 12.20
C ASN A 171 6.15 -23.63 10.76
N HIS A 172 6.63 -22.40 10.60
CA HIS A 172 6.93 -21.84 9.29
C HIS A 172 8.00 -22.67 8.57
N ARG A 173 9.08 -23.03 9.26
CA ARG A 173 10.16 -23.89 8.73
C ARG A 173 9.66 -25.27 8.31
N GLN A 174 8.86 -25.94 9.14
CA GLN A 174 8.30 -27.24 8.78
C GLN A 174 7.44 -27.17 7.51
N THR A 175 6.67 -26.10 7.35
CA THR A 175 5.88 -25.83 6.14
C THR A 175 6.78 -25.59 4.93
N VAL A 176 7.86 -24.81 5.07
CA VAL A 176 8.86 -24.57 4.00
C VAL A 176 9.49 -25.89 3.56
N HIS A 177 9.99 -26.72 4.49
CA HIS A 177 10.59 -28.01 4.15
C HIS A 177 9.60 -29.00 3.53
N ARG A 178 8.31 -28.89 3.88
CA ARG A 178 7.26 -29.70 3.25
C ARG A 178 7.02 -29.27 1.81
N ALA A 179 6.98 -27.97 1.54
CA ALA A 179 6.83 -27.44 0.19
C ALA A 179 8.00 -27.89 -0.72
N ILE A 180 9.24 -27.79 -0.24
CA ILE A 180 10.43 -28.24 -0.99
C ILE A 180 10.35 -29.75 -1.30
N ARG A 181 10.02 -30.58 -0.31
CA ARG A 181 9.85 -32.04 -0.52
C ARG A 181 8.71 -32.39 -1.47
N ALA A 182 7.70 -31.54 -1.57
CA ALA A 182 6.61 -31.65 -2.52
C ALA A 182 6.96 -31.10 -3.92
N GLY A 183 8.23 -30.77 -4.18
CA GLY A 183 8.70 -30.31 -5.49
C GLY A 183 8.54 -28.82 -5.73
N ALA A 184 8.40 -27.99 -4.68
CA ALA A 184 8.36 -26.54 -4.85
C ALA A 184 9.78 -25.97 -5.09
N THR A 185 9.93 -25.18 -6.14
CA THR A 185 11.13 -24.37 -6.44
C THR A 185 10.76 -22.89 -6.50
N THR A 186 11.74 -22.00 -6.33
CA THR A 186 11.52 -20.54 -6.38
C THR A 186 12.50 -19.85 -7.31
N GLU A 187 12.05 -18.80 -7.98
CA GLU A 187 12.88 -17.94 -8.83
C GLU A 187 12.61 -16.46 -8.53
N LYS A 188 13.66 -15.64 -8.63
CA LYS A 188 13.57 -14.18 -8.71
C LYS A 188 13.67 -13.78 -10.18
N VAL A 189 12.69 -13.04 -10.67
CA VAL A 189 12.55 -12.60 -12.05
C VAL A 189 12.60 -11.07 -12.08
N PRO A 190 13.45 -10.48 -12.94
CA PRO A 190 13.44 -9.03 -13.18
C PRO A 190 12.04 -8.52 -13.59
N ALA A 191 11.68 -7.31 -13.15
CA ALA A 191 10.34 -6.78 -13.36
C ALA A 191 9.95 -6.60 -14.83
N ASP A 192 10.90 -6.21 -15.68
CA ASP A 192 10.75 -6.08 -17.14
C ASP A 192 10.44 -7.41 -17.85
N GLN A 193 10.86 -8.54 -17.27
CA GLN A 193 10.56 -9.88 -17.76
C GLN A 193 9.32 -10.50 -17.08
N GLY A 194 9.06 -10.12 -15.83
CA GLY A 194 8.04 -10.73 -14.98
C GLY A 194 6.65 -10.09 -15.08
N LEU A 195 6.59 -8.76 -15.17
CA LEU A 195 5.34 -8.03 -14.94
C LEU A 195 4.30 -8.19 -16.06
N ALA A 196 4.75 -8.48 -17.28
CA ALA A 196 3.86 -8.71 -18.42
C ALA A 196 2.93 -9.92 -18.21
N TRP A 197 3.43 -11.02 -17.63
CA TRP A 197 2.61 -12.20 -17.31
C TRP A 197 2.01 -12.14 -15.90
N PHE A 198 2.63 -11.42 -14.97
CA PHE A 198 2.10 -11.28 -13.61
C PHE A 198 0.79 -10.51 -13.56
N GLY A 199 0.65 -9.41 -14.32
CA GLY A 199 -0.55 -8.57 -14.32
C GLY A 199 -1.85 -9.36 -14.59
N PRO A 200 -1.93 -10.17 -15.66
CA PRO A 200 -3.07 -11.05 -15.91
C PRO A 200 -3.34 -12.04 -14.77
N LYS A 201 -2.30 -12.70 -14.23
CA LYS A 201 -2.44 -13.64 -13.10
C LYS A 201 -2.91 -12.97 -11.82
N TYR A 202 -2.46 -11.75 -11.58
CA TYR A 202 -2.94 -10.93 -10.48
C TYR A 202 -4.43 -10.58 -10.65
N ALA A 203 -4.84 -10.18 -11.85
CA ALA A 203 -6.25 -9.88 -12.14
C ALA A 203 -7.16 -11.11 -11.97
N GLU A 204 -6.75 -12.29 -12.46
CA GLU A 204 -7.42 -13.58 -12.21
C GLU A 204 -7.58 -13.84 -10.70
N THR A 205 -6.51 -13.60 -9.95
CA THR A 205 -6.50 -13.76 -8.49
C THR A 205 -7.50 -12.79 -7.83
N GLN A 206 -7.49 -11.50 -8.17
CA GLN A 206 -8.44 -10.53 -7.61
C GLN A 206 -9.90 -10.88 -7.97
N ASN A 207 -10.15 -11.41 -9.17
CA ASN A 207 -11.47 -11.89 -9.60
C ASN A 207 -11.96 -13.06 -8.76
N ALA A 208 -11.16 -14.12 -8.62
CA ALA A 208 -11.49 -15.28 -7.81
C ALA A 208 -11.75 -14.91 -6.33
N LEU A 209 -11.10 -13.85 -5.86
CA LEU A 209 -11.20 -13.34 -4.50
C LEU A 209 -12.36 -12.38 -4.27
N GLY A 210 -13.08 -11.95 -5.31
CA GLY A 210 -14.12 -10.93 -5.22
C GLY A 210 -13.59 -9.58 -4.71
N ALA A 211 -12.34 -9.24 -5.02
CA ALA A 211 -11.69 -8.05 -4.47
C ALA A 211 -12.27 -6.75 -5.06
N GLY A 212 -12.29 -5.70 -4.23
CA GLY A 212 -12.80 -4.37 -4.56
C GLY A 212 -11.98 -3.65 -5.64
N ALA A 213 -12.48 -2.52 -6.10
CA ALA A 213 -11.82 -1.73 -7.14
C ALA A 213 -10.46 -1.17 -6.69
N GLU A 214 -10.30 -0.91 -5.39
CA GLU A 214 -9.11 -0.31 -4.81
C GLU A 214 -7.84 -1.17 -4.92
N THR A 215 -7.99 -2.50 -5.04
CA THR A 215 -6.88 -3.46 -5.22
C THR A 215 -6.77 -3.96 -6.65
N ARG A 216 -7.41 -3.31 -7.62
CA ARG A 216 -7.30 -3.67 -9.04
C ARG A 216 -6.40 -2.69 -9.75
N PHE A 217 -5.46 -3.21 -10.53
CA PHE A 217 -4.45 -2.42 -11.23
C PHE A 217 -4.49 -2.75 -12.72
N SER A 218 -4.33 -1.72 -13.53
CA SER A 218 -4.30 -1.80 -14.99
C SER A 218 -2.95 -2.37 -15.49
N PRO A 219 -2.88 -2.84 -16.74
CA PRO A 219 -1.60 -3.17 -17.37
C PRO A 219 -0.62 -1.98 -17.39
N ALA A 220 -1.12 -0.74 -17.47
CA ALA A 220 -0.30 0.47 -17.45
C ALA A 220 0.44 0.66 -16.11
N TYR A 221 -0.19 0.30 -15.00
CA TYR A 221 0.45 0.29 -13.67
C TYR A 221 1.70 -0.60 -13.67
N PHE A 222 1.54 -1.86 -14.07
CA PHE A 222 2.64 -2.83 -14.11
C PHE A 222 3.75 -2.42 -15.09
N ALA A 223 3.39 -1.89 -16.26
CA ALA A 223 4.35 -1.40 -17.23
C ALA A 223 5.16 -0.20 -16.71
N SER A 224 4.52 0.73 -15.99
CA SER A 224 5.23 1.87 -15.37
C SER A 224 6.14 1.42 -14.24
N LEU A 225 5.71 0.48 -13.38
CA LEU A 225 6.60 -0.08 -12.36
C LEU A 225 7.86 -0.70 -12.98
N ALA A 226 7.71 -1.56 -14.00
CA ALA A 226 8.83 -2.22 -14.66
C ALA A 226 9.83 -1.21 -15.27
N ARG A 227 9.31 -0.17 -15.93
CA ARG A 227 10.10 0.83 -16.63
C ARG A 227 10.81 1.81 -15.68
N ASP A 228 10.11 2.28 -14.66
CA ASP A 228 10.52 3.49 -13.93
C ASP A 228 11.12 3.21 -12.54
N LEU A 229 10.83 2.05 -11.92
CA LEU A 229 11.40 1.70 -10.61
C LEU A 229 12.69 0.87 -10.70
N GLY A 230 12.98 0.28 -11.85
CA GLY A 230 14.19 -0.51 -12.08
C GLY A 230 14.40 -1.60 -11.03
N ALA A 231 15.57 -1.61 -10.39
CA ALA A 231 15.93 -2.62 -9.38
C ALA A 231 15.09 -2.57 -8.09
N LYS A 232 14.27 -1.53 -7.87
CA LYS A 232 13.36 -1.41 -6.71
C LYS A 232 12.10 -2.24 -6.84
N VAL A 233 11.92 -2.96 -7.94
CA VAL A 233 10.80 -3.88 -8.16
C VAL A 233 11.32 -5.20 -8.70
N SER A 234 10.85 -6.30 -8.12
CA SER A 234 11.19 -7.63 -8.60
C SER A 234 10.02 -8.58 -8.43
N LEU A 235 10.01 -9.67 -9.19
CA LEU A 235 8.96 -10.66 -9.12
C LEU A 235 9.53 -11.98 -8.62
N TRP A 236 8.91 -12.54 -7.59
CA TRP A 236 9.24 -13.87 -7.11
C TRP A 236 8.15 -14.84 -7.51
N SER A 237 8.54 -16.00 -8.03
CA SER A 237 7.60 -17.07 -8.34
C SER A 237 7.97 -18.38 -7.62
N ALA A 238 6.96 -19.11 -7.17
CA ALA A 238 7.08 -20.48 -6.67
C ALA A 238 6.40 -21.40 -7.67
N ARG A 239 7.13 -22.40 -8.16
CA ARG A 239 6.66 -23.36 -9.16
C ARG A 239 6.78 -24.77 -8.62
N HIS A 240 5.94 -25.66 -9.10
CA HIS A 240 6.18 -27.10 -8.97
C HIS A 240 7.28 -27.52 -9.96
N THR A 241 7.97 -28.64 -9.72
CA THR A 241 9.00 -29.19 -10.62
C THR A 241 8.49 -29.46 -12.04
N SER A 242 7.17 -29.58 -12.24
CA SER A 242 6.54 -29.66 -13.56
C SER A 242 6.50 -28.32 -14.33
N GLY A 243 6.94 -27.21 -13.73
CA GLY A 243 6.92 -25.86 -14.29
C GLY A 243 5.65 -25.04 -13.99
N ALA A 244 4.59 -25.69 -13.51
CA ALA A 244 3.33 -25.02 -13.16
C ALA A 244 3.52 -24.04 -11.99
N MET A 245 3.03 -22.81 -12.16
CA MET A 245 3.15 -21.79 -11.12
C MET A 245 2.17 -22.07 -9.98
N ALA A 246 2.63 -21.99 -8.75
CA ALA A 246 1.77 -22.05 -7.56
C ALA A 246 1.43 -20.65 -7.06
N ARG A 247 2.46 -19.81 -6.88
CA ARG A 247 2.36 -18.47 -6.29
C ARG A 247 3.35 -17.52 -6.94
N ALA A 248 3.01 -16.23 -6.97
CA ALA A 248 3.97 -15.18 -7.25
C ALA A 248 3.77 -13.98 -6.30
N ILE A 249 4.85 -13.30 -5.92
CA ILE A 249 4.83 -12.05 -5.16
C ILE A 249 5.60 -10.99 -5.93
N LEU A 250 4.94 -9.86 -6.19
CA LEU A 250 5.59 -8.64 -6.62
C LEU A 250 6.20 -7.98 -5.38
N GLU A 251 7.52 -7.90 -5.36
CA GLU A 251 8.29 -7.26 -4.31
C GLU A 251 8.60 -5.82 -4.71
N LEU A 252 8.42 -4.89 -3.77
CA LEU A 252 8.97 -3.53 -3.86
C LEU A 252 10.07 -3.37 -2.81
N GLU A 253 11.18 -2.73 -3.18
CA GLU A 253 12.37 -2.61 -2.34
C GLU A 253 12.85 -1.17 -2.23
N SER A 254 13.45 -0.86 -1.08
CA SER A 254 14.24 0.32 -0.83
C SER A 254 15.60 -0.07 -0.21
N ASP A 255 16.37 0.92 0.26
CA ASP A 255 17.66 0.65 0.92
C ASP A 255 17.50 -0.16 2.21
N VAL A 256 16.34 -0.04 2.86
CA VAL A 256 16.10 -0.59 4.21
C VAL A 256 14.95 -1.60 4.23
N PHE A 257 13.97 -1.46 3.33
CA PHE A 257 12.73 -2.22 3.35
C PHE A 257 12.56 -3.11 2.13
N SER A 258 12.02 -4.31 2.35
CA SER A 258 11.40 -5.17 1.34
C SER A 258 9.90 -5.25 1.62
N HIS A 259 9.06 -5.14 0.59
CA HIS A 259 7.61 -5.19 0.72
C HIS A 259 7.02 -6.26 -0.20
N GLY A 260 6.31 -7.23 0.37
CA GLY A 260 5.44 -8.11 -0.40
C GLY A 260 4.20 -7.36 -0.87
N HIS A 261 4.33 -6.62 -1.99
CA HIS A 261 3.36 -5.62 -2.41
C HIS A 261 2.07 -6.24 -2.95
N LEU A 262 2.18 -7.15 -3.93
CA LEU A 262 1.04 -7.86 -4.53
C LEU A 262 1.32 -9.35 -4.62
N MET A 263 0.28 -10.18 -4.58
CA MET A 263 0.39 -11.64 -4.70
C MET A 263 -0.59 -12.16 -5.75
N ALA A 264 -0.14 -13.13 -6.55
CA ALA A 264 -0.95 -13.85 -7.51
C ALA A 264 -0.87 -15.37 -7.28
N PHE A 265 -1.94 -16.07 -7.67
CA PHE A 265 -2.05 -17.52 -7.64
C PHE A 265 -1.92 -18.10 -9.04
N GLY A 266 -1.29 -19.27 -9.16
CA GLY A 266 -1.18 -20.00 -10.41
C GLY A 266 -1.98 -21.30 -10.41
N GLU A 267 -1.78 -22.10 -11.46
CA GLU A 267 -2.47 -23.35 -11.73
C GLU A 267 -2.20 -24.40 -10.64
N ALA A 268 -0.97 -24.44 -10.12
CA ALA A 268 -0.56 -25.32 -9.02
C ALA A 268 -0.90 -24.72 -7.64
N SER A 269 -2.02 -24.00 -7.53
CA SER A 269 -2.40 -23.29 -6.31
C SER A 269 -2.59 -24.18 -5.08
N ALA A 270 -2.79 -25.49 -5.27
CA ALA A 270 -2.89 -26.50 -4.21
C ALA A 270 -1.53 -26.93 -3.62
N LEU A 271 -0.41 -26.44 -4.17
CA LEU A 271 0.94 -26.75 -3.65
C LEU A 271 1.13 -26.14 -2.25
N ALA A 272 0.91 -26.98 -1.24
CA ALA A 272 0.92 -26.57 0.16
C ALA A 272 2.27 -25.93 0.55
N GLY A 273 2.20 -24.79 1.23
CA GLY A 273 3.38 -24.08 1.74
C GLY A 273 4.16 -23.27 0.70
N ALA A 274 3.70 -23.19 -0.56
CA ALA A 274 4.37 -22.39 -1.60
C ALA A 274 4.53 -20.91 -1.19
N SER A 275 3.50 -20.30 -0.57
CA SER A 275 3.59 -18.93 -0.07
C SER A 275 4.61 -18.77 1.05
N ASN A 276 4.73 -19.75 1.94
CA ASN A 276 5.73 -19.75 3.02
C ASN A 276 7.14 -19.83 2.44
N LEU A 277 7.36 -20.75 1.50
CA LEU A 277 8.64 -20.90 0.82
C LEU A 277 9.05 -19.60 0.11
N LEU A 278 8.11 -18.97 -0.59
CA LEU A 278 8.39 -17.73 -1.32
C LEU A 278 8.75 -16.58 -0.36
N LEU A 279 7.96 -16.38 0.70
CA LEU A 279 8.26 -15.36 1.73
C LEU A 279 9.60 -15.62 2.42
N HIS A 280 9.91 -16.89 2.73
CA HIS A 280 11.21 -17.28 3.27
C HIS A 280 12.35 -16.92 2.31
N ARG A 281 12.20 -17.24 1.02
CA ARG A 281 13.25 -16.97 0.04
C ARG A 281 13.47 -15.47 -0.19
N ILE A 282 12.40 -14.68 -0.23
CA ILE A 282 12.48 -13.21 -0.31
C ILE A 282 13.21 -12.65 0.92
N ALA A 283 12.83 -13.09 2.13
CA ALA A 283 13.47 -12.65 3.36
C ALA A 283 14.98 -13.01 3.39
N LEU A 284 15.35 -14.20 2.89
CA LEU A 284 16.75 -14.62 2.80
C LEU A 284 17.54 -13.69 1.87
N ASP A 285 17.04 -13.49 0.65
CA ASP A 285 17.68 -12.65 -0.36
C ASP A 285 17.80 -11.18 0.10
N ALA A 286 16.76 -10.65 0.75
CA ALA A 286 16.78 -9.29 1.30
C ALA A 286 17.80 -9.15 2.45
N ALA A 287 17.86 -10.13 3.37
CA ALA A 287 18.81 -10.13 4.46
C ALA A 287 20.26 -10.26 3.98
N GLU A 288 20.53 -11.13 2.99
CA GLU A 288 21.86 -11.30 2.37
C GLU A 288 22.35 -10.00 1.71
N ARG A 289 21.43 -9.16 1.22
CA ARG A 289 21.73 -7.83 0.65
C ARG A 289 21.76 -6.70 1.69
N GLY A 290 21.55 -7.01 2.96
CA GLY A 290 21.66 -6.05 4.06
C GLY A 290 20.40 -5.19 4.31
N LEU A 291 19.26 -5.54 3.73
CA LEU A 291 17.98 -4.90 4.09
C LEU A 291 17.65 -5.24 5.55
N ARG A 292 16.92 -4.35 6.23
CA ARG A 292 16.67 -4.45 7.68
C ARG A 292 15.29 -5.00 8.01
N MET A 293 14.28 -4.72 7.17
CA MET A 293 12.91 -5.14 7.44
C MET A 293 12.20 -5.62 6.19
N MET A 294 11.47 -6.72 6.30
CA MET A 294 10.51 -7.16 5.28
C MET A 294 9.08 -6.95 5.79
N HIS A 295 8.31 -6.08 5.13
CA HIS A 295 6.89 -5.90 5.41
C HIS A 295 6.04 -6.89 4.63
N ILE A 296 5.27 -7.70 5.34
CA ILE A 296 4.35 -8.70 4.76
C ILE A 296 2.93 -8.10 4.66
N GLY A 297 2.67 -6.98 5.35
CA GLY A 297 1.41 -6.27 5.36
C GLY A 297 0.40 -6.80 6.38
N GLY A 298 -0.85 -6.35 6.28
CA GLY A 298 -1.92 -6.66 7.24
C GLY A 298 -2.87 -7.79 6.80
N GLY A 299 -3.85 -8.04 7.66
CA GLY A 299 -5.08 -8.72 7.27
C GLY A 299 -6.05 -7.79 6.55
N ARG A 300 -7.18 -8.34 6.08
CA ARG A 300 -8.22 -7.56 5.39
C ARG A 300 -9.11 -6.82 6.38
N ALA A 301 -9.56 -7.54 7.40
CA ALA A 301 -10.36 -6.96 8.47
C ALA A 301 -9.48 -6.19 9.46
N ARG A 302 -10.11 -5.30 10.24
CA ARG A 302 -9.45 -4.51 11.27
C ARG A 302 -9.00 -5.33 12.50
N GLY A 303 -9.50 -6.56 12.64
CA GLY A 303 -9.25 -7.42 13.79
C GLY A 303 -8.20 -8.49 13.54
N ASP A 304 -7.58 -8.94 14.63
CA ASP A 304 -6.52 -9.97 14.63
C ASP A 304 -7.07 -11.39 14.34
N GLU A 305 -8.39 -11.55 14.30
CA GLU A 305 -9.06 -12.81 13.95
C GLU A 305 -9.06 -13.11 12.45
N ASP A 306 -8.67 -12.13 11.63
CA ASP A 306 -8.56 -12.23 10.18
C ASP A 306 -7.61 -13.37 9.75
N ALA A 307 -8.09 -14.26 8.89
CA ALA A 307 -7.34 -15.44 8.47
C ALA A 307 -6.04 -15.10 7.73
N LEU A 308 -6.02 -13.99 6.96
CA LEU A 308 -4.80 -13.52 6.27
C LEU A 308 -3.80 -12.98 7.29
N PHE A 309 -4.28 -12.21 8.28
CA PHE A 309 -3.45 -11.76 9.38
C PHE A 309 -2.86 -12.92 10.19
N LYS A 310 -3.67 -13.95 10.51
CA LYS A 310 -3.22 -15.17 11.20
C LYS A 310 -2.17 -15.92 10.40
N PHE A 311 -2.35 -16.07 9.09
CA PHE A 311 -1.34 -16.66 8.21
C PHE A 311 -0.01 -15.90 8.30
N LYS A 312 -0.03 -14.58 8.06
CA LYS A 312 1.17 -13.73 8.11
C LYS A 312 1.84 -13.77 9.48
N SER A 313 1.03 -13.75 10.54
CA SER A 313 1.47 -13.82 11.93
C SER A 313 2.21 -15.10 12.29
N ARG A 314 1.98 -16.20 11.55
CA ARG A 314 2.73 -17.46 11.68
C ARG A 314 4.03 -17.46 10.89
N VAL A 315 4.15 -16.61 9.86
CA VAL A 315 5.38 -16.43 9.09
C VAL A 315 6.38 -15.58 9.87
N ALA A 316 5.89 -14.56 10.58
CA ALA A 316 6.73 -13.56 11.22
C ALA A 316 6.17 -13.08 12.56
N PRO A 317 7.03 -12.85 13.57
CA PRO A 317 6.60 -12.41 14.89
C PRO A 317 6.36 -10.88 15.01
N GLY A 318 6.96 -10.07 14.13
CA GLY A 318 6.90 -8.61 14.22
C GLY A 318 5.49 -8.05 13.99
N ARG A 319 5.10 -7.03 14.78
CA ARG A 319 3.80 -6.35 14.69
C ARG A 319 3.99 -4.84 14.62
N ALA A 320 3.39 -4.20 13.62
CA ALA A 320 3.39 -2.75 13.47
C ALA A 320 1.96 -2.24 13.34
N GLU A 321 1.67 -1.09 13.94
CA GLU A 321 0.35 -0.46 13.84
C GLU A 321 0.20 0.23 12.49
N PHE A 322 -0.81 -0.15 11.72
CA PHE A 322 -1.22 0.61 10.57
C PHE A 322 -2.26 1.64 11.00
N ARG A 323 -1.92 2.91 10.80
CA ARG A 323 -2.74 4.07 11.12
C ARG A 323 -3.16 4.78 9.85
N ILE A 324 -4.34 5.36 9.89
CA ILE A 324 -4.89 6.20 8.82
C ILE A 324 -5.09 7.62 9.33
N GLY A 325 -4.96 8.60 8.45
CA GLY A 325 -5.20 10.01 8.72
C GLY A 325 -6.37 10.54 7.90
N THR A 326 -7.16 11.43 8.49
CA THR A 326 -8.20 12.17 7.77
C THR A 326 -8.09 13.65 8.11
N CYS A 327 -8.12 14.51 7.10
CA CYS A 327 -8.22 15.96 7.28
C CYS A 327 -9.34 16.52 6.41
N CYS A 328 -10.04 17.53 6.92
CA CYS A 328 -11.04 18.27 6.18
C CYS A 328 -10.56 19.70 6.02
N HIS A 329 -10.13 20.04 4.81
CA HIS A 329 -9.56 21.36 4.49
C HIS A 329 -10.65 22.43 4.30
N GLN A 330 -11.85 22.01 3.91
CA GLN A 330 -13.02 22.89 3.74
C GLN A 330 -14.28 22.26 4.37
N PRO A 331 -14.49 22.38 5.69
CA PRO A 331 -15.58 21.73 6.43
C PRO A 331 -16.98 22.00 5.87
N GLU A 332 -17.27 23.24 5.50
CA GLU A 332 -18.60 23.64 4.99
C GLU A 332 -18.93 22.93 3.68
N ARG A 333 -17.99 22.92 2.72
CA ARG A 333 -18.15 22.22 1.44
C ARG A 333 -18.22 20.70 1.63
N PHE A 334 -17.41 20.13 2.53
CA PHE A 334 -17.48 18.70 2.82
C PHE A 334 -18.83 18.28 3.40
N GLU A 335 -19.43 19.09 4.27
CA GLU A 335 -20.75 18.83 4.83
C GLU A 335 -21.88 19.06 3.81
N GLN A 336 -21.75 20.07 2.94
CA GLN A 336 -22.65 20.23 1.79
C GLN A 336 -22.67 18.98 0.91
N LEU A 337 -21.49 18.45 0.57
CA LEU A 337 -21.35 17.21 -0.20
C LEU A 337 -22.00 16.01 0.51
N ARG A 338 -21.86 15.92 1.83
CA ARG A 338 -22.49 14.87 2.64
C ARG A 338 -24.01 14.98 2.60
N ARG A 339 -24.56 16.19 2.75
CA ARG A 339 -26.01 16.42 2.66
C ARG A 339 -26.56 16.06 1.28
N GLY A 340 -25.87 16.45 0.21
CA GLY A 340 -26.22 16.08 -1.16
C GLY A 340 -26.22 14.56 -1.37
N TRP A 341 -25.21 13.87 -0.83
CA TRP A 341 -25.15 12.41 -0.85
C TRP A 341 -26.33 11.77 -0.11
N VAL A 342 -26.64 12.24 1.10
CA VAL A 342 -27.74 11.70 1.90
C VAL A 342 -29.08 11.89 1.20
N ALA A 343 -29.32 13.06 0.61
CA ALA A 343 -30.55 13.36 -0.11
C ALA A 343 -30.76 12.45 -1.34
N GLN A 344 -29.69 12.10 -2.05
CA GLN A 344 -29.78 11.34 -3.31
C GLN A 344 -29.60 9.84 -3.16
N ARG A 345 -28.81 9.42 -2.17
CA ARG A 345 -28.30 8.04 -2.05
C ARG A 345 -28.57 7.43 -0.68
N GLY A 346 -29.25 8.15 0.22
CA GLY A 346 -29.44 7.73 1.60
C GLY A 346 -28.14 7.79 2.41
N PRO A 347 -28.08 7.14 3.59
CA PRO A 347 -26.98 7.29 4.53
C PRO A 347 -25.59 7.11 3.89
N ALA A 348 -24.69 8.04 4.21
CA ALA A 348 -23.30 7.97 3.80
C ALA A 348 -22.59 6.81 4.53
N PRO A 349 -21.71 6.04 3.85
CA PRO A 349 -20.84 5.08 4.50
C PRO A 349 -20.10 5.67 5.71
N THR A 350 -20.17 5.00 6.85
CA THR A 350 -19.52 5.44 8.10
C THR A 350 -18.11 4.88 8.26
N ASP A 351 -17.77 3.83 7.50
CA ASP A 351 -16.47 3.16 7.49
C ASP A 351 -15.47 3.79 6.50
N ARG A 352 -15.91 4.75 5.67
CA ARG A 352 -15.11 5.43 4.66
C ARG A 352 -15.24 6.95 4.78
N PHE A 353 -14.12 7.62 5.08
CA PHE A 353 -14.07 9.08 5.20
C PHE A 353 -14.42 9.79 3.88
N LEU A 354 -13.77 9.39 2.79
CA LEU A 354 -14.11 9.82 1.43
C LEU A 354 -15.30 9.02 0.91
N PHE A 355 -16.46 9.20 1.55
CA PHE A 355 -17.68 8.40 1.34
C PHE A 355 -18.13 8.37 -0.13
N TYR A 356 -17.89 9.46 -0.87
CA TYR A 356 -18.22 9.61 -2.28
C TYR A 356 -17.33 8.80 -3.23
N ARG A 357 -16.19 8.27 -2.75
CA ARG A 357 -15.37 7.31 -3.48
C ARG A 357 -15.83 5.87 -3.28
N ALA A 358 -16.94 5.60 -2.60
CA ALA A 358 -17.57 4.29 -2.57
C ALA A 358 -18.25 4.01 -3.92
N SER A 359 -17.95 2.87 -4.53
CA SER A 359 -18.49 2.48 -5.85
C SER A 359 -20.02 2.60 -5.88
N ALA A 360 -20.56 3.37 -6.83
CA ALA A 360 -22.01 3.52 -6.99
C ALA A 360 -22.73 2.18 -7.31
N GLN A 361 -21.99 1.15 -7.74
CA GLN A 361 -22.51 -0.13 -8.25
C GLN A 361 -22.67 -1.25 -7.20
N GLY A 362 -22.32 -1.04 -5.93
CA GLY A 362 -22.30 -2.12 -4.93
C GLY A 362 -23.62 -2.46 -4.22
N ARG A 363 -24.73 -1.76 -4.52
CA ARG A 363 -25.94 -1.80 -3.66
C ARG A 363 -27.08 -2.70 -4.12
N THR A 364 -27.00 -3.33 -5.30
CA THR A 364 -28.07 -4.25 -5.75
C THR A 364 -27.99 -5.64 -5.12
N ASN A 365 -26.84 -6.06 -4.57
CA ASN A 365 -26.67 -7.44 -4.07
C ASN A 365 -26.52 -7.59 -2.55
N ALA A 366 -26.35 -6.51 -1.79
CA ALA A 366 -26.16 -6.60 -0.34
C ALA A 366 -27.41 -7.04 0.45
N GLY A 367 -28.59 -7.09 -0.19
CA GLY A 367 -29.86 -7.50 0.44
C GLY A 367 -30.20 -8.99 0.35
N LYS A 368 -29.40 -9.85 -0.32
CA LYS A 368 -29.79 -11.25 -0.58
C LYS A 368 -28.87 -12.35 -0.01
N GLU A 369 -27.72 -12.03 0.59
CA GLU A 369 -26.75 -13.05 1.02
C GLU A 369 -26.70 -13.35 2.54
N GLN A 370 -27.66 -12.87 3.34
CA GLN A 370 -27.72 -13.21 4.77
C GLN A 370 -28.35 -14.58 5.10
N SER A 371 -28.62 -15.43 4.12
CA SER A 371 -29.17 -16.76 4.35
C SER A 371 -28.50 -17.80 3.45
N LYS A 372 -27.34 -18.30 3.90
CA LYS A 372 -26.84 -19.69 3.74
C LYS A 372 -25.33 -19.67 3.90
N LEU A 373 -24.84 -20.21 5.02
CA LEU A 373 -23.57 -20.94 5.11
C LEU A 373 -23.48 -21.55 6.51
N GLN A 374 -24.14 -22.69 6.68
CA GLN A 374 -23.68 -23.74 7.59
C GLN A 374 -23.02 -24.82 6.74
N ASP A 375 -21.93 -25.35 7.28
CA ASP A 375 -21.32 -26.64 6.98
C ASP A 375 -20.52 -26.80 5.67
N THR A 376 -19.19 -26.87 5.81
CA THR A 376 -18.31 -27.98 5.34
C THR A 376 -16.84 -27.56 5.46
N GLY A 377 -16.03 -28.49 5.97
CA GLY A 377 -14.64 -28.28 6.38
C GLY A 377 -13.63 -28.20 5.25
N ASP A 378 -12.45 -27.71 5.69
CA ASP A 378 -11.09 -27.99 5.25
C ASP A 378 -10.74 -28.00 3.75
N SER A 379 -9.70 -27.25 3.38
CA SER A 379 -9.13 -26.97 2.03
C SER A 379 -9.59 -25.72 1.25
N ARG A 380 -10.65 -25.00 1.66
CA ARG A 380 -11.09 -23.75 0.99
C ARG A 380 -10.65 -22.44 1.67
N ALA A 381 -9.94 -22.52 2.80
CA ALA A 381 -9.55 -21.34 3.59
C ALA A 381 -8.42 -20.50 2.98
N GLU A 382 -7.65 -21.04 2.03
CA GLU A 382 -6.52 -20.34 1.40
C GLU A 382 -6.88 -19.56 0.13
N ALA A 383 -8.06 -19.81 -0.44
CA ALA A 383 -8.47 -19.27 -1.75
C ALA A 383 -9.36 -18.03 -1.68
N ARG A 384 -9.44 -17.35 -0.54
CA ARG A 384 -10.30 -16.19 -0.33
C ARG A 384 -9.57 -15.04 0.36
N LEU A 385 -8.31 -14.72 0.11
CA LEU A 385 -7.56 -13.75 0.95
C LEU A 385 -6.42 -12.95 0.22
N ALA A 386 -6.72 -11.77 -0.33
CA ALA A 386 -5.75 -10.72 -0.71
C ALA A 386 -6.33 -9.30 -0.50
N GLY A 387 -5.46 -8.35 -0.10
CA GLY A 387 -5.72 -6.90 0.06
C GLY A 387 -5.43 -6.33 1.47
N PRO A 388 -4.38 -5.49 1.66
CA PRO A 388 -4.38 -4.45 2.70
C PRO A 388 -5.39 -3.34 2.38
#